data_AF-A0A958KRE2-F1
#
_entry.id   AF-A0A958KRE2-F1
#
_cell.length_a   1.000
_cell.length_b   1.000
_cell.length_c   1.000
_cell.angle_alpha   90.00
_cell.angle_beta   90.00
_cell.angle_gamma   90.00
#
_symmetry.space_group_name_H-M   'P 1'
#
loop_
_entity.id
_entity.type
_entity.pdbx_description
1 polymer ?
#
loop_
_entity_poly.entity_id
_entity_poly.type
_entity_poly.pdbx_seq_one_letter_code
_entity_poly.pdbx_strand_id
1 'polypeptide(L)'
;MLIELRPNKLFTLNEVRELLPVIVKITKTYKLATELKMQYLEQIAFTGGDRTRALESEIDSLIEEWKQKIVKLGGKPAGLWTVDFDSGSSYFCWK
;
A
#
# COMPACT_ATOMS: atom_id res chain seq x y z
N MET A 1 3.12 -16.83 -12.32
CA MET A 1 3.12 -15.44 -12.81
C MET A 1 4.34 -14.74 -12.22
N LEU A 2 5.33 -14.44 -13.05
CA LEU A 2 6.47 -13.61 -12.66
C LEU A 2 6.04 -12.14 -12.72
N ILE A 3 6.28 -11.38 -11.66
CA ILE A 3 5.97 -9.94 -11.61
C ILE A 3 7.29 -9.19 -11.77
N GLU A 4 7.36 -8.32 -12.79
CA GLU A 4 8.53 -7.48 -13.05
C GLU A 4 8.50 -6.20 -12.21
N LEU A 5 9.68 -5.76 -11.76
CA LEU A 5 9.86 -4.47 -11.09
C LEU A 5 9.99 -3.36 -12.15
N ARG A 6 9.24 -2.26 -11.99
CA ARG A 6 9.12 -1.20 -13.01
C ARG A 6 9.09 0.22 -12.42
N PRO A 7 10.13 0.64 -11.66
CA PRO A 7 10.16 1.99 -11.08
C PRO A 7 10.14 3.07 -12.17
N ASN A 8 9.36 4.15 -11.96
CA ASN A 8 9.23 5.31 -12.87
C ASN A 8 8.75 5.01 -14.31
N LYS A 9 8.02 3.91 -14.50
CA LYS A 9 7.43 3.55 -15.80
C LYS A 9 6.24 4.46 -16.14
N LEU A 10 6.12 4.83 -17.41
CA LEU A 10 4.87 5.32 -17.99
C LEU A 10 3.99 4.15 -18.42
N PHE A 11 2.71 4.22 -18.08
CA PHE A 11 1.75 3.15 -18.30
C PHE A 11 0.73 3.52 -19.37
N THR A 12 0.36 2.52 -20.17
CA THR A 12 -0.87 2.51 -20.94
C THR A 12 -2.03 1.97 -20.10
N LEU A 13 -3.27 2.25 -20.50
CA LEU A 13 -4.46 1.73 -19.81
C LEU A 13 -4.48 0.19 -19.73
N ASN A 14 -4.01 -0.50 -20.77
CA ASN A 14 -3.96 -1.97 -20.78
C ASN A 14 -2.94 -2.52 -19.78
N GLU A 15 -1.76 -1.90 -19.69
CA GLU A 15 -0.76 -2.31 -18.69
C GLU A 15 -1.25 -2.08 -17.26
N VAL A 16 -1.98 -0.98 -17.01
CA VAL A 16 -2.63 -0.76 -15.71
C VAL A 16 -3.64 -1.86 -15.43
N ARG A 17 -4.50 -2.23 -16.40
CA ARG A 17 -5.50 -3.30 -16.24
C ARG A 17 -4.88 -4.65 -15.90
N GLU A 18 -3.74 -4.98 -16.50
CA GLU A 18 -3.01 -6.21 -16.19
C GLU A 18 -2.37 -6.18 -14.80
N LEU A 19 -1.90 -5.02 -14.36
CA LEU A 19 -1.26 -4.84 -13.06
C LEU A 19 -2.26 -4.70 -11.90
N LEU A 20 -3.46 -4.17 -12.15
CA LEU A 20 -4.48 -3.88 -11.15
C LEU A 20 -4.81 -5.06 -10.23
N PRO A 21 -5.00 -6.30 -10.69
CA PRO A 21 -5.25 -7.44 -9.80
C PRO A 21 -4.15 -7.66 -8.75
N VAL A 22 -2.90 -7.41 -9.12
CA VAL A 22 -1.75 -7.50 -8.20
C VAL A 22 -1.80 -6.38 -7.17
N ILE A 23 -2.05 -5.15 -7.62
CA ILE A 23 -2.17 -3.95 -6.76
C ILE A 23 -3.29 -4.15 -5.75
N VAL A 24 -4.47 -4.57 -6.21
CA VAL A 24 -5.62 -4.87 -5.36
C VAL A 24 -5.28 -5.93 -4.32
N LYS A 25 -4.59 -7.01 -4.71
CA LYS A 25 -4.21 -8.08 -3.79
C LYS A 25 -3.25 -7.58 -2.70
N ILE A 26 -2.18 -6.88 -3.09
CA ILE A 26 -1.20 -6.33 -2.15
C ILE A 26 -1.89 -5.35 -1.19
N THR A 27 -2.65 -4.39 -1.72
CA THR A 27 -3.35 -3.40 -0.91
C THR A 27 -4.33 -4.04 0.06
N LYS A 28 -5.13 -5.03 -0.36
CA LYS A 28 -6.05 -5.75 0.53
C LYS A 28 -5.31 -6.46 1.67
N THR A 29 -4.19 -7.12 1.38
CA THR A 29 -3.40 -7.81 2.41
C THR A 29 -2.87 -6.83 3.46
N TYR A 30 -2.25 -5.72 3.04
CA TYR A 30 -1.69 -4.74 3.97
C TYR A 30 -2.76 -3.95 4.73
N LYS A 31 -3.88 -3.62 4.06
CA LYS A 31 -5.03 -2.98 4.69
C LYS A 31 -5.61 -3.85 5.80
N LEU A 32 -5.87 -5.14 5.54
CA LEU A 32 -6.39 -6.06 6.55
C LEU A 32 -5.43 -6.20 7.74
N ALA A 33 -4.13 -6.38 7.48
CA ALA A 33 -3.13 -6.48 8.54
C ALA A 33 -3.06 -5.21 9.41
N THR A 34 -3.18 -4.03 8.78
CA THR A 34 -3.21 -2.75 9.47
C THR A 34 -4.47 -2.60 10.31
N GLU A 35 -5.63 -2.92 9.75
CA GLU A 35 -6.93 -2.85 10.45
C GLU A 35 -6.96 -3.73 11.70
N LEU A 36 -6.46 -4.97 11.61
CA LEU A 36 -6.37 -5.88 12.76
C LEU A 36 -5.47 -5.32 13.87
N LYS A 37 -4.33 -4.70 13.51
CA LYS A 37 -3.44 -4.08 14.50
C LYS A 37 -4.03 -2.81 15.10
N MET A 38 -4.71 -1.98 14.32
CA MET A 38 -5.41 -0.79 14.84
C MET A 38 -6.51 -1.17 15.82
N GLN A 39 -7.32 -2.19 15.50
CA GLN A 39 -8.32 -2.71 16.44
C GLN A 39 -7.68 -3.18 17.76
N TYR A 40 -6.52 -3.83 17.68
CA TYR A 40 -5.80 -4.25 18.87
C TYR A 40 -5.22 -3.06 19.66
N LEU A 41 -4.72 -2.04 18.96
CA LEU A 41 -4.20 -0.81 19.55
C LEU A 41 -5.28 -0.10 20.36
N GLU A 42 -6.48 0.04 19.79
CA GLU A 42 -7.65 0.64 20.46
C GLU A 42 -7.99 -0.06 21.78
N GLN A 43 -7.83 -1.39 21.86
CA GLN A 43 -8.10 -2.17 23.07
C GLN A 43 -7.05 -1.94 24.17
N ILE A 44 -5.80 -1.65 23.80
CA ILE A 44 -4.68 -1.52 24.76
C ILE A 44 -4.24 -0.07 25.00
N ALA A 45 -4.75 0.89 24.22
CA ALA A 45 -4.31 2.30 24.22
C ALA A 45 -4.41 2.96 25.60
N PHE A 46 -5.39 2.60 26.42
CA PHE A 46 -5.57 3.11 27.78
C PHE A 46 -4.37 2.87 28.71
N THR A 47 -3.49 1.92 28.37
CA THR A 47 -2.31 1.59 29.18
C THR A 47 -1.06 2.42 28.82
N GLY A 48 -1.09 3.17 27.70
CA GLY A 48 -0.11 4.23 27.38
C GLY A 48 1.38 3.84 27.41
N GLY A 49 1.72 2.56 27.21
CA GLY A 49 3.06 2.02 27.47
C GLY A 49 3.87 1.63 26.24
N ASP A 50 5.02 0.99 26.46
CA ASP A 50 5.93 0.50 25.40
C ASP A 50 5.24 -0.39 24.36
N ARG A 51 4.24 -1.17 24.79
CA ARG A 51 3.47 -2.05 23.92
C ARG A 51 2.62 -1.26 22.90
N THR A 52 2.05 -0.14 23.31
CA THR A 52 1.28 0.77 22.43
C THR A 52 2.21 1.34 21.35
N ARG A 53 3.37 1.86 21.76
CA ARG A 53 4.39 2.41 20.84
C ARG A 53 4.95 1.38 19.87
N ALA A 54 5.19 0.15 20.34
CA ALA A 54 5.62 -0.95 19.48
C ALA A 54 4.58 -1.26 18.40
N LEU A 55 3.30 -1.30 18.77
CA LEU A 55 2.21 -1.61 17.85
C LEU A 55 1.97 -0.49 16.83
N GLU A 56 2.09 0.77 17.23
CA GLU A 56 2.09 1.93 16.32
C GLU A 56 3.22 1.80 15.29
N SER A 57 4.44 1.47 15.73
CA SER A 57 5.58 1.26 14.84
C SER A 57 5.38 0.09 13.87
N GLU A 58 4.73 -0.99 14.30
CA GLU A 58 4.36 -2.11 13.43
C GLU A 58 3.33 -1.71 12.37
N ILE A 59 2.35 -0.86 12.73
CA ILE A 59 1.37 -0.31 11.78
C ILE A 59 2.07 0.56 10.72
N ASP A 60 2.94 1.46 11.15
CA ASP A 60 3.71 2.31 10.23
C ASP A 60 4.59 1.49 9.28
N SER A 61 5.19 0.42 9.80
CA SER A 61 6.01 -0.51 9.01
C SER A 61 5.19 -1.21 7.92
N LEU A 62 3.96 -1.65 8.23
CA LEU A 62 3.06 -2.24 7.24
C LEU A 62 2.71 -1.25 6.12
N ILE A 63 2.41 0.01 6.49
CA ILE A 63 2.10 1.06 5.53
C ILE A 63 3.30 1.35 4.63
N GLU A 64 4.50 1.42 5.20
CA GLU A 64 5.73 1.68 4.46
C GLU A 64 6.10 0.52 3.52
N GLU A 65 5.99 -0.72 3.98
CA GLU A 65 6.19 -1.90 3.14
C GLU A 65 5.22 -1.94 1.95
N TRP A 66 3.96 -1.59 2.18
CA TRP A 66 2.99 -1.45 1.10
C TRP A 66 3.44 -0.41 0.08
N LYS A 67 3.79 0.81 0.53
CA LYS A 67 4.27 1.89 -0.37
C LYS A 67 5.43 1.41 -1.21
N GLN A 68 6.42 0.76 -0.59
CA GLN A 68 7.60 0.25 -1.29
C GLN A 68 7.25 -0.79 -2.35
N LYS A 69 6.30 -1.70 -2.07
CA LYS A 69 5.81 -2.67 -3.06
C LYS A 69 5.09 -1.99 -4.22
N ILE A 70 4.25 -0.99 -3.95
CA ILE A 70 3.57 -0.21 -4.98
C ILE A 70 4.56 0.52 -5.89
N VAL A 71 5.55 1.22 -5.30
CA VAL A 71 6.61 1.92 -6.04
C VAL A 71 7.43 0.95 -6.90
N LYS A 72 7.76 -0.22 -6.37
CA LYS A 72 8.46 -1.29 -7.10
C LYS A 72 7.69 -1.77 -8.33
N LEU A 73 6.36 -1.73 -8.29
CA LEU A 73 5.50 -2.07 -9.43
C LEU A 73 5.25 -0.89 -10.39
N GLY A 74 5.80 0.29 -10.09
CA GLY A 74 5.63 1.51 -10.88
C GLY A 74 4.41 2.35 -10.51
N GLY A 75 3.62 1.92 -9.52
CA GLY A 75 2.55 2.75 -8.96
C GLY A 75 3.10 3.86 -8.07
N LYS A 76 2.37 4.97 -7.97
CA LYS A 76 2.66 6.10 -7.08
C LYS A 76 1.63 6.11 -5.95
N PRO A 77 2.00 5.85 -4.69
CA PRO A 77 1.10 5.99 -3.56
C PRO A 77 0.56 7.42 -3.46
N ALA A 78 -0.76 7.59 -3.51
CA ALA A 78 -1.45 8.88 -3.52
C ALA A 78 -2.40 9.03 -2.31
N GLY A 79 -1.88 8.68 -1.13
CA GLY A 79 -2.65 8.53 0.10
C GLY A 79 -2.70 7.09 0.59
N LEU A 80 -3.38 6.86 1.70
CA LEU A 80 -3.46 5.52 2.29
C LEU A 80 -4.32 4.62 1.41
N TRP A 81 -3.72 3.53 0.91
CA TRP A 81 -4.34 2.54 0.03
C TRP A 81 -4.76 3.03 -1.36
N THR A 82 -4.37 4.24 -1.75
CA THR A 82 -4.62 4.81 -3.08
C THR A 82 -3.36 4.71 -3.95
N VAL A 83 -3.51 4.36 -5.22
CA VAL A 83 -2.39 4.23 -6.16
C VAL A 83 -2.70 4.93 -7.48
N ASP A 84 -1.77 5.77 -7.92
CA ASP A 84 -1.80 6.40 -9.23
C ASP A 84 -0.76 5.77 -10.17
N PHE A 85 -1.06 5.69 -11.46
CA PHE A 85 -0.12 5.29 -12.51
C PHE A 85 0.07 6.43 -13.48
N ASP A 86 1.33 6.79 -13.75
CA ASP A 86 1.68 7.88 -14.65
C ASP A 86 1.51 7.44 -16.12
N SER A 87 0.76 8.20 -16.92
CA SER A 87 0.59 7.96 -18.35
C SER A 87 1.49 8.87 -19.22
N GLY A 88 2.23 9.79 -18.60
CA GLY A 88 3.07 10.81 -19.24
C GLY A 88 2.37 12.14 -19.46
N SER A 89 1.04 12.14 -19.64
CA SER A 89 0.22 13.36 -19.77
C SER A 89 -0.84 13.51 -18.68
N SER A 90 -1.17 12.41 -17.99
CA SER A 90 -2.16 12.35 -16.91
C SER A 90 -1.87 11.18 -15.96
N TYR A 91 -2.81 10.88 -15.07
CA TYR A 91 -2.73 9.75 -14.14
C TYR A 91 -3.93 8.83 -14.27
N PHE A 92 -3.69 7.52 -14.16
CA PHE A 92 -4.74 6.53 -13.89
C PHE A 92 -4.82 6.29 -12.39
N CYS A 93 -5.94 6.66 -11.77
CA CYS A 93 -6.13 6.57 -10.33
C CYS A 93 -6.90 5.30 -9.93
N TRP A 94 -6.46 4.64 -8.85
CA TRP A 94 -7.13 3.50 -8.24
C TRP A 94 -7.24 3.66 -6.72
N LYS A 95 -8.40 3.27 -6.15
CA LYS A 95 -8.70 3.28 -4.71
C LYS A 95 -9.46 2.01 -4.31
#